data_AF-A0A1C3NZZ1-F1
#
_entry.id   AF-A0A1C3NZZ1-F1
#
_cell.length_a   1.000
_cell.length_b   1.000
_cell.length_c   1.000
_cell.angle_alpha   90.00
_cell.angle_beta   90.00
_cell.angle_gamma   90.00
#
_symmetry.space_group_name_H-M   'P 1'
#
loop_
_entity.id
_entity.type
_entity.pdbx_description
1 polymer ?
#
loop_
_entity_poly.entity_id
_entity_poly.type
_entity_poly.pdbx_seq_one_letter_code
_entity_poly.pdbx_strand_id
1 'polypeptide(L)'
;MLAFAASEVVPRLDRTPDEITNVLRALAGGFVPPGPSGSPTRGLVNVLPTGRNFCSVDPKAIPSRLAWETGRALADSLLARHLADTGAYPASVGLTVWGTSAMRTQGDDIAEVLALLGCRPTWDDASRRVTGFEVVPLSELGRPRVDVVVRISGFFRDAFPHVIALLDEAVTTVAALDDEADADNLLAAHVRADLARDGAAHGDRRRATTRIFGSKPGAYGAGLLPLIDSREWRSDADLAEVYAVWGGYAYGRDLDGREARADMEQAFRRIQVAVKNADTREHDLVDSDDYFQYHGGMVAAVRALTGASPAAYIGDSAIPDAVRTRTLQEETHRVFRARVVNPRWIAAMRRHGYKGAFELAATVDYLFGYDATAGVVQDWMYESLAASYVFDPETRDFMRASNPWALRGIAERLLEAADRGLWEKPDAATIDGLRQSYLDLEGDLEGPDEGSDEPQ
;
A
#
# COMPACT_ATOMS: atom_id res chain seq x y z
N MET A 1 19.66 -24.72 -12.34
CA MET A 1 19.72 -23.45 -11.59
C MET A 1 21.06 -22.73 -11.77
N LEU A 2 22.20 -23.32 -11.41
CA LEU A 2 23.53 -22.65 -11.55
C LEU A 2 23.87 -22.25 -12.99
N ALA A 3 23.59 -23.11 -13.97
CA ALA A 3 23.80 -22.79 -15.39
C ALA A 3 23.02 -21.55 -15.84
N PHE A 4 21.74 -21.44 -15.43
CA PHE A 4 20.90 -20.27 -15.71
C PHE A 4 21.42 -19.00 -15.04
N ALA A 5 21.90 -19.09 -13.79
CA ALA A 5 22.51 -17.96 -13.12
C ALA A 5 23.75 -17.44 -13.87
N ALA A 6 24.62 -18.35 -14.32
CA ALA A 6 25.82 -18.00 -15.07
C ALA A 6 25.53 -17.46 -16.48
N SER A 7 24.50 -17.97 -17.17
CA SER A 7 24.20 -17.59 -18.56
C SER A 7 23.25 -16.40 -18.69
N GLU A 8 22.34 -16.20 -17.73
CA GLU A 8 21.31 -15.16 -17.81
C GLU A 8 21.47 -14.10 -16.72
N VAL A 9 21.56 -14.49 -15.46
CA VAL A 9 21.50 -13.54 -14.34
C VAL A 9 22.77 -12.68 -14.25
N VAL A 10 23.94 -13.32 -14.18
CA VAL A 10 25.23 -12.62 -14.01
C VAL A 10 25.51 -11.68 -15.20
N PRO A 11 25.42 -12.11 -16.48
CA PRO A 11 25.70 -11.22 -17.60
C PRO A 11 24.74 -10.02 -17.70
N ARG A 12 23.50 -10.17 -17.22
CA ARG A 12 22.54 -9.06 -17.17
C ARG A 12 22.84 -8.10 -16.01
N LEU A 13 23.29 -8.60 -14.86
CA LEU A 13 23.70 -7.77 -13.72
C LEU A 13 24.99 -7.00 -13.99
N ASP A 14 25.96 -7.63 -14.65
CA ASP A 14 27.26 -7.02 -15.01
C ASP A 14 27.09 -5.82 -15.96
N ARG A 15 25.91 -5.67 -16.56
CA ARG A 15 25.53 -4.56 -17.43
C ARG A 15 24.80 -3.42 -16.71
N THR A 16 24.66 -3.47 -15.38
CA THR A 16 24.16 -2.32 -14.58
C THR A 16 24.91 -1.00 -14.90
N PRO A 17 26.22 -0.97 -15.16
CA PRO A 17 26.92 0.25 -15.60
C PRO A 17 26.39 0.89 -16.90
N ASP A 18 25.54 0.19 -17.67
CA ASP A 18 24.80 0.77 -18.81
C ASP A 18 23.92 1.95 -18.37
N GLU A 19 23.57 2.08 -17.08
CA GLU A 19 22.79 3.20 -16.52
C GLU A 19 23.39 4.57 -16.86
N ILE A 20 24.64 4.83 -16.48
CA ILE A 20 25.29 6.13 -16.76
C ILE A 20 25.52 6.29 -18.26
N THR A 21 25.90 5.20 -18.95
CA THR A 21 26.15 5.22 -20.39
C THR A 21 24.91 5.63 -21.18
N ASN A 22 23.75 5.09 -20.82
CA ASN A 22 22.49 5.41 -21.49
C ASN A 22 21.91 6.76 -21.06
N VAL A 23 22.22 7.27 -19.86
CA VAL A 23 21.96 8.68 -19.51
C VAL A 23 22.74 9.61 -20.44
N LEU A 24 24.04 9.38 -20.63
CA LEU A 24 24.86 10.20 -21.55
C LEU A 24 24.36 10.11 -23.00
N ARG A 25 23.93 8.92 -23.43
CA ARG A 25 23.32 8.73 -24.74
C ARG A 25 22.03 9.54 -24.89
N ALA A 26 21.15 9.54 -23.89
CA ALA A 26 19.91 10.30 -23.92
C ALA A 26 20.18 11.82 -24.01
N LEU A 27 21.15 12.32 -23.24
CA LEU A 27 21.58 13.72 -23.28
C LEU A 27 22.15 14.12 -24.65
N ALA A 28 22.76 13.18 -25.37
CA ALA A 28 23.22 13.37 -26.74
C ALA A 28 22.09 13.23 -27.80
N GLY A 29 20.82 13.10 -27.39
CA GLY A 29 19.68 12.87 -28.29
C GLY A 29 19.64 11.47 -28.90
N GLY A 30 20.39 10.52 -28.35
CA GLY A 30 20.45 9.15 -28.84
C GLY A 30 19.30 8.27 -28.34
N PHE A 31 19.03 7.20 -29.07
CA PHE A 31 18.00 6.21 -28.71
C PHE A 31 18.41 5.37 -27.49
N VAL A 32 17.61 5.43 -26.42
CA VAL A 32 17.75 4.56 -25.24
C VAL A 32 16.93 3.28 -25.45
N PRO A 33 17.54 2.08 -25.39
CA PRO A 33 16.83 0.83 -25.63
C PRO A 33 15.69 0.61 -24.63
N PRO A 34 14.50 0.13 -25.08
CA PRO A 34 13.42 -0.22 -24.19
C PRO A 34 13.64 -1.58 -23.52
N GLY A 35 12.90 -1.83 -22.44
CA GLY A 35 12.91 -3.10 -21.71
C GLY A 35 11.69 -3.27 -20.81
N PRO A 36 11.36 -4.50 -20.39
CA PRO A 36 10.27 -4.70 -19.43
C PRO A 36 10.66 -4.16 -18.04
N SER A 37 9.67 -3.77 -17.24
CA SER A 37 9.81 -3.45 -15.82
C SER A 37 9.21 -4.54 -14.92
N GLY A 38 9.55 -4.50 -13.64
CA GLY A 38 9.07 -5.46 -12.64
C GLY A 38 10.11 -5.75 -11.57
N SER A 39 9.82 -6.71 -10.69
CA SER A 39 10.74 -7.16 -9.66
C SER A 39 11.59 -8.33 -10.17
N PRO A 40 12.93 -8.21 -10.21
CA PRO A 40 13.80 -9.33 -10.55
C PRO A 40 13.74 -10.44 -9.49
N THR A 41 13.41 -10.11 -8.23
CA THR A 41 13.27 -11.09 -7.14
C THR A 41 12.00 -11.93 -7.24
N ARG A 42 11.01 -11.48 -8.03
CA ARG A 42 9.78 -12.22 -8.37
C ARG A 42 9.93 -13.10 -9.62
N GLY A 43 11.15 -13.52 -9.95
CA GLY A 43 11.44 -14.42 -11.08
C GLY A 43 11.50 -13.75 -12.46
N LEU A 44 11.34 -12.43 -12.55
CA LEU A 44 11.35 -11.67 -13.80
C LEU A 44 12.78 -11.25 -14.21
N VAL A 45 13.68 -12.20 -14.46
CA VAL A 45 15.08 -11.92 -14.82
C VAL A 45 15.22 -11.07 -16.09
N ASN A 46 14.22 -11.09 -16.97
CA ASN A 46 14.19 -10.29 -18.20
C ASN A 46 14.08 -8.77 -17.98
N VAL A 47 13.76 -8.31 -16.76
CA VAL A 47 13.82 -6.88 -16.38
C VAL A 47 15.27 -6.38 -16.29
N LEU A 48 16.24 -7.30 -16.19
CA LEU A 48 17.66 -7.00 -16.31
C LEU A 48 18.14 -7.16 -17.78
N PRO A 49 19.11 -6.36 -18.24
CA PRO A 49 19.86 -5.35 -17.50
C PRO A 49 19.05 -4.07 -17.23
N THR A 50 19.52 -3.26 -16.28
CA THR A 50 19.03 -1.90 -16.03
C THR A 50 19.58 -0.91 -17.08
N GLY A 51 19.41 0.40 -16.88
CA GLY A 51 19.81 1.41 -17.86
C GLY A 51 18.97 1.45 -19.14
N ARG A 52 17.71 0.98 -19.08
CA ARG A 52 16.78 0.93 -20.21
C ARG A 52 15.59 1.87 -20.01
N ASN A 53 15.01 2.34 -21.11
CA ASN A 53 13.74 3.09 -21.09
C ASN A 53 12.58 2.11 -20.93
N PHE A 54 12.24 1.77 -19.68
CA PHE A 54 11.34 0.65 -19.44
C PHE A 54 9.93 0.91 -19.96
N CYS A 55 9.26 -0.15 -20.42
CA CYS A 55 7.84 -0.21 -20.65
C CYS A 55 7.21 -1.17 -19.62
N SER A 56 5.90 -1.02 -19.41
CA SER A 56 5.15 -1.84 -18.48
C SER A 56 4.57 -3.07 -19.19
N VAL A 57 3.26 -3.08 -19.40
CA VAL A 57 2.46 -4.23 -19.82
C VAL A 57 1.32 -3.77 -20.73
N ASP A 58 0.78 -4.67 -21.56
CA ASP A 58 -0.47 -4.39 -22.27
C ASP A 58 -1.62 -4.30 -21.24
N PRO A 59 -2.25 -3.13 -21.02
CA PRO A 59 -3.28 -2.97 -20.00
C PRO A 59 -4.54 -3.81 -20.30
N LYS A 60 -4.71 -4.31 -21.53
CA LYS A 60 -5.82 -5.21 -21.90
C LYS A 60 -5.52 -6.68 -21.60
N ALA A 61 -4.31 -7.03 -21.18
CA ALA A 61 -3.90 -8.40 -20.85
C ALA A 61 -3.81 -8.65 -19.33
N ILE A 62 -4.50 -7.83 -18.54
CA ILE A 62 -4.48 -7.87 -17.06
C ILE A 62 -5.90 -8.13 -16.53
N PRO A 63 -6.10 -9.10 -15.62
CA PRO A 63 -5.08 -9.97 -15.05
C PRO A 63 -4.61 -11.05 -16.04
N SER A 64 -3.33 -11.42 -15.97
CA SER A 64 -2.81 -12.59 -16.71
C SER A 64 -3.32 -13.91 -16.10
N ARG A 65 -3.17 -15.04 -16.81
CA ARG A 65 -3.52 -16.37 -16.27
C ARG A 65 -2.73 -16.72 -15.00
N LEU A 66 -1.45 -16.33 -14.91
CA LEU A 66 -0.63 -16.54 -13.71
C LEU A 66 -1.03 -15.61 -12.56
N ALA A 67 -1.40 -14.37 -12.88
CA ALA A 67 -1.94 -13.44 -11.90
C ALA A 67 -3.31 -13.91 -11.37
N TRP A 68 -4.12 -14.57 -12.20
CA TRP A 68 -5.36 -15.21 -11.75
C TRP A 68 -5.11 -16.31 -10.71
N GLU A 69 -4.13 -17.18 -10.92
CA GLU A 69 -3.77 -18.20 -9.93
C GLU A 69 -3.31 -17.57 -8.60
N THR A 70 -2.48 -16.53 -8.68
CA THR A 70 -1.95 -15.83 -7.50
C THR A 70 -3.04 -15.04 -6.77
N GLY A 71 -3.89 -14.31 -7.49
CA GLY A 71 -5.01 -13.55 -6.94
C GLY A 71 -6.09 -14.44 -6.32
N ARG A 72 -6.35 -15.61 -6.91
CA ARG A 72 -7.21 -16.62 -6.27
C ARG A 72 -6.59 -17.14 -4.97
N ALA A 73 -5.29 -17.44 -4.96
CA ALA A 73 -4.59 -17.87 -3.75
C ALA A 73 -4.58 -16.77 -2.66
N LEU A 74 -4.48 -15.49 -3.04
CA LEU A 74 -4.62 -14.35 -2.12
C LEU A 74 -6.01 -14.32 -1.49
N ALA A 75 -7.06 -14.40 -2.30
CA ALA A 75 -8.45 -14.44 -1.82
C ALA A 75 -8.69 -15.64 -0.89
N ASP A 76 -8.26 -16.84 -1.28
CA ASP A 76 -8.44 -18.05 -0.46
C ASP A 76 -7.67 -17.95 0.86
N SER A 77 -6.42 -17.46 0.83
CA SER A 77 -5.60 -17.24 2.04
C SER A 77 -6.22 -16.19 2.96
N LEU A 78 -6.75 -15.10 2.40
CA LEU A 78 -7.43 -14.04 3.14
C LEU A 78 -8.67 -14.57 3.87
N LEU A 79 -9.55 -15.27 3.13
CA LEU A 79 -10.79 -15.81 3.68
C LEU A 79 -10.53 -16.91 4.70
N ALA A 80 -9.56 -17.80 4.45
CA ALA A 80 -9.16 -18.82 5.41
C ALA A 80 -8.61 -18.20 6.69
N ARG A 81 -7.80 -17.15 6.59
CA ARG A 81 -7.29 -16.42 7.75
C ARG A 81 -8.42 -15.78 8.55
N HIS A 82 -9.30 -15.04 7.88
CA HIS A 82 -10.42 -14.37 8.55
C HIS A 82 -11.36 -15.39 9.22
N LEU A 83 -11.70 -16.48 8.53
CA LEU A 83 -12.54 -17.55 9.08
C LEU A 83 -11.91 -18.20 10.31
N ALA A 84 -10.60 -18.40 10.32
CA ALA A 84 -9.89 -18.93 11.48
C ALA A 84 -9.89 -17.95 12.67
N ASP A 85 -9.79 -16.65 12.40
CA ASP A 85 -9.77 -15.61 13.44
C ASP A 85 -11.17 -15.32 14.01
N THR A 86 -12.23 -15.37 13.19
CA THR A 86 -13.57 -14.87 13.56
C THR A 86 -14.69 -15.91 13.51
N GLY A 87 -14.48 -17.05 12.83
CA GLY A 87 -15.48 -18.09 12.66
C GLY A 87 -16.52 -17.82 11.57
N ALA A 88 -16.43 -16.71 10.82
CA ALA A 88 -17.30 -16.41 9.69
C ALA A 88 -16.53 -15.83 8.49
N TYR A 89 -17.13 -15.85 7.30
CA TYR A 89 -16.62 -15.10 6.15
C TYR A 89 -16.89 -13.60 6.34
N PRO A 90 -16.01 -12.71 5.84
CA PRO A 90 -16.24 -11.28 5.93
C PRO A 90 -17.36 -10.87 4.97
N ALA A 91 -18.30 -10.07 5.46
CA ALA A 91 -19.39 -9.50 4.67
C ALA A 91 -18.87 -8.56 3.57
N SER A 92 -17.81 -7.80 3.87
CA SER A 92 -17.16 -6.88 2.92
C SER A 92 -15.67 -6.74 3.19
N VAL A 93 -14.89 -6.71 2.11
CA VAL A 93 -13.45 -6.50 2.09
C VAL A 93 -13.14 -5.17 1.41
N GLY A 94 -12.36 -4.31 2.07
CA GLY A 94 -11.76 -3.13 1.48
C GLY A 94 -10.37 -3.45 0.94
N LEU A 95 -10.15 -3.35 -0.37
CA LEU A 95 -8.85 -3.64 -1.00
C LEU A 95 -8.25 -2.37 -1.62
N THR A 96 -7.01 -2.07 -1.26
CA THR A 96 -6.22 -1.02 -1.93
C THR A 96 -5.50 -1.59 -3.14
N VAL A 97 -5.70 -0.96 -4.31
CA VAL A 97 -5.14 -1.39 -5.59
C VAL A 97 -4.30 -0.30 -6.23
N TRP A 98 -3.04 -0.63 -6.56
CA TRP A 98 -2.08 0.31 -7.16
C TRP A 98 -1.68 -0.07 -8.58
N GLY A 99 -1.46 0.93 -9.42
CA GLY A 99 -0.98 0.72 -10.78
C GLY A 99 0.41 0.06 -10.84
N THR A 100 1.31 0.43 -9.93
CA THR A 100 2.65 -0.20 -9.85
C THR A 100 2.56 -1.69 -9.51
N SER A 101 1.67 -2.06 -8.59
CA SER A 101 1.39 -3.46 -8.23
C SER A 101 0.86 -4.25 -9.43
N ALA A 102 -0.12 -3.70 -10.17
CA ALA A 102 -0.64 -4.32 -11.38
C ALA A 102 0.44 -4.52 -12.47
N MET A 103 1.37 -3.57 -12.62
CA MET A 103 2.48 -3.70 -13.58
C MET A 103 3.50 -4.76 -13.16
N ARG A 104 3.85 -4.85 -11.87
CA ARG A 104 4.81 -5.86 -11.36
C ARG A 104 4.27 -7.27 -11.44
N THR A 105 2.98 -7.45 -11.15
CA THR A 105 2.36 -8.77 -10.99
C THR A 105 1.57 -9.23 -12.21
N GLN A 106 1.30 -8.33 -13.15
CA GLN A 106 0.31 -8.53 -14.21
C GLN A 106 -1.11 -8.75 -13.67
N GLY A 107 -1.43 -8.21 -12.49
CA GLY A 107 -2.80 -8.04 -11.98
C GLY A 107 -3.22 -8.94 -10.83
N ASP A 108 -2.34 -9.29 -9.89
CA ASP A 108 -2.71 -10.10 -8.71
C ASP A 108 -3.90 -9.49 -7.95
N ASP A 109 -3.84 -8.20 -7.62
CA ASP A 109 -4.89 -7.48 -6.89
C ASP A 109 -6.24 -7.53 -7.62
N ILE A 110 -6.22 -7.44 -8.96
CA ILE A 110 -7.42 -7.44 -9.80
C ILE A 110 -8.05 -8.83 -9.79
N ALA A 111 -7.20 -9.86 -9.90
CA ALA A 111 -7.63 -11.25 -9.80
C ALA A 111 -8.18 -11.58 -8.40
N GLU A 112 -7.62 -11.01 -7.32
CA GLU A 112 -8.14 -11.16 -5.96
C GLU A 112 -9.56 -10.59 -5.83
N VAL A 113 -9.82 -9.37 -6.34
CA VAL A 113 -11.17 -8.78 -6.35
C VAL A 113 -12.15 -9.71 -7.09
N LEU A 114 -11.79 -10.16 -8.30
CA LEU A 114 -12.64 -11.05 -9.09
C LEU A 114 -12.88 -12.38 -8.35
N ALA A 115 -11.84 -12.97 -7.75
CA ALA A 115 -11.97 -14.20 -6.98
C ALA A 115 -12.91 -14.02 -5.78
N LEU A 116 -12.80 -12.94 -5.01
CA LEU A 116 -13.69 -12.66 -3.87
C LEU A 116 -15.17 -12.55 -4.28
N LEU A 117 -15.43 -11.86 -5.39
CA LEU A 117 -16.77 -11.74 -6.01
C LEU A 117 -17.29 -13.07 -6.60
N GLY A 118 -16.41 -14.04 -6.84
CA GLY A 118 -16.74 -15.30 -7.50
C GLY A 118 -16.85 -15.16 -9.01
N CYS A 119 -16.00 -14.34 -9.62
CA CYS A 119 -15.86 -14.16 -11.06
C CYS A 119 -14.51 -14.70 -11.54
N ARG A 120 -14.48 -15.41 -12.67
CA ARG A 120 -13.26 -15.89 -13.32
C ARG A 120 -13.03 -15.10 -14.62
N PRO A 121 -11.88 -14.42 -14.81
CA PRO A 121 -11.58 -13.74 -16.06
C PRO A 121 -11.56 -14.72 -17.24
N THR A 122 -11.86 -14.22 -18.44
CA THR A 122 -11.73 -14.96 -19.71
C THR A 122 -10.69 -14.30 -20.59
N TRP A 123 -10.00 -15.10 -21.40
CA TRP A 123 -8.91 -14.61 -22.26
C TRP A 123 -9.08 -15.08 -23.69
N ASP A 124 -8.67 -14.22 -24.63
CA ASP A 124 -8.37 -14.65 -25.99
C ASP A 124 -7.00 -15.34 -26.02
N ASP A 125 -6.93 -16.57 -26.51
CA ASP A 125 -5.70 -17.38 -26.44
C ASP A 125 -4.56 -16.82 -27.31
N ALA A 126 -4.88 -16.16 -28.43
CA ALA A 126 -3.88 -15.64 -29.34
C ALA A 126 -3.22 -14.36 -28.81
N SER A 127 -4.03 -13.38 -28.40
CA SER A 127 -3.56 -12.08 -27.91
C SER A 127 -3.27 -12.08 -26.41
N ARG A 128 -3.74 -13.08 -25.67
CA ARG A 128 -3.73 -13.16 -24.20
C ARG A 128 -4.50 -12.04 -23.51
N ARG A 129 -5.27 -11.25 -24.27
CA ARG A 129 -6.07 -10.16 -23.72
C ARG A 129 -7.27 -10.71 -22.97
N VAL A 130 -7.63 -10.03 -21.89
CA VAL A 130 -8.85 -10.30 -21.15
C VAL A 130 -10.04 -9.86 -22.00
N THR A 131 -10.97 -10.78 -22.21
CA THR A 131 -12.18 -10.57 -23.02
C THR A 131 -13.43 -10.31 -22.19
N GLY A 132 -13.37 -10.57 -20.88
CA GLY A 132 -14.47 -10.43 -19.93
C GLY A 132 -14.26 -11.34 -18.73
N PHE A 133 -15.34 -11.84 -18.16
CA PHE A 133 -15.34 -12.82 -17.07
C PHE A 133 -16.57 -13.73 -17.16
N GLU A 134 -16.50 -14.87 -16.49
CA GLU A 134 -17.65 -15.72 -16.19
C GLU A 134 -17.94 -15.70 -14.68
N VAL A 135 -19.22 -15.74 -14.32
CA VAL A 135 -19.62 -15.87 -12.92
C VAL A 135 -19.51 -17.35 -12.53
N VAL A 136 -18.68 -17.63 -11.51
CA VAL A 136 -18.49 -18.99 -10.99
C VAL A 136 -19.75 -19.39 -10.20
N PRO A 137 -20.39 -20.55 -10.48
CA PRO A 137 -21.54 -21.02 -9.71
C PRO A 137 -21.20 -21.25 -8.23
N LEU A 138 -22.15 -20.99 -7.32
CA LEU A 138 -21.93 -21.16 -5.87
C LEU A 138 -21.50 -22.59 -5.47
N SER A 139 -22.00 -23.61 -6.18
CA SER A 139 -21.62 -25.01 -5.96
C SER A 139 -20.14 -25.29 -6.26
N GLU A 140 -19.55 -24.53 -7.19
CA GLU A 140 -18.12 -24.58 -7.49
C GLU A 140 -17.33 -23.63 -6.58
N LEU A 141 -17.88 -22.45 -6.28
CA LEU A 141 -17.24 -21.45 -5.41
C LEU A 141 -17.06 -21.97 -3.97
N GLY A 142 -18.02 -22.76 -3.47
CA GLY A 142 -17.94 -23.43 -2.16
C GLY A 142 -18.05 -22.50 -0.94
N ARG A 143 -18.42 -21.23 -1.15
CA ARG A 143 -18.56 -20.18 -0.14
C ARG A 143 -19.46 -19.06 -0.65
N PRO A 144 -19.88 -18.12 0.21
CA PRO A 144 -20.55 -16.90 -0.23
C PRO A 144 -19.66 -16.01 -1.13
N ARG A 145 -20.31 -15.23 -1.99
CA ARG A 145 -19.68 -14.11 -2.69
C ARG A 145 -19.50 -12.96 -1.70
N VAL A 146 -18.28 -12.45 -1.62
CA VAL A 146 -17.89 -11.40 -0.67
C VAL A 146 -18.01 -10.05 -1.37
N ASP A 147 -18.61 -9.05 -0.70
CA ASP A 147 -18.62 -7.68 -1.21
C ASP A 147 -17.19 -7.09 -1.18
N VAL A 148 -16.80 -6.35 -2.20
CA VAL A 148 -15.46 -5.78 -2.30
C VAL A 148 -15.55 -4.29 -2.60
N VAL A 149 -14.99 -3.47 -1.72
CA VAL A 149 -14.79 -2.04 -1.91
C VAL A 149 -13.35 -1.80 -2.34
N VAL A 150 -13.16 -1.24 -3.52
CA VAL A 150 -11.83 -1.06 -4.12
C VAL A 150 -11.40 0.40 -4.00
N ARG A 151 -10.27 0.66 -3.33
CA ARG A 151 -9.59 1.95 -3.38
C ARG A 151 -8.47 1.90 -4.40
N ILE A 152 -8.66 2.56 -5.56
CA ILE A 152 -7.64 2.70 -6.59
C ILE A 152 -6.78 3.95 -6.38
N SER A 153 -5.50 3.89 -6.74
CA SER A 153 -4.66 5.09 -6.84
C SER A 153 -4.96 5.88 -8.11
N GLY A 154 -4.64 7.19 -8.12
CA GLY A 154 -4.77 8.02 -9.33
C GLY A 154 -4.02 7.46 -10.54
N PHE A 155 -2.82 6.89 -10.33
CA PHE A 155 -2.07 6.24 -11.41
C PHE A 155 -2.77 4.97 -11.94
N PHE A 156 -3.45 4.20 -11.08
CA PHE A 156 -4.23 3.04 -11.54
C PHE A 156 -5.37 3.47 -12.45
N ARG A 157 -6.08 4.56 -12.11
CA ARG A 157 -7.10 5.18 -12.98
C ARG A 157 -6.56 5.50 -14.36
N ASP A 158 -5.40 6.13 -14.43
CA ASP A 158 -4.84 6.62 -15.69
C ASP A 158 -4.30 5.48 -16.57
N ALA A 159 -3.67 4.48 -15.96
CA ALA A 159 -3.03 3.38 -16.68
C ALA A 159 -3.99 2.22 -17.03
N PHE A 160 -5.04 1.99 -16.24
CA PHE A 160 -5.88 0.79 -16.33
C PHE A 160 -7.41 1.06 -16.40
N PRO A 161 -7.89 1.97 -17.29
CA PRO A 161 -9.32 2.26 -17.40
C PRO A 161 -10.15 1.03 -17.82
N HIS A 162 -9.58 0.14 -18.66
CA HIS A 162 -10.24 -1.11 -19.07
C HIS A 162 -10.49 -2.04 -17.89
N VAL A 163 -9.58 -2.06 -16.91
CA VAL A 163 -9.71 -2.89 -15.71
C VAL A 163 -10.78 -2.32 -14.78
N ILE A 164 -10.86 -1.00 -14.65
CA ILE A 164 -11.93 -0.35 -13.88
C ILE A 164 -13.30 -0.73 -14.45
N ALA A 165 -13.45 -0.67 -15.78
CA ALA A 165 -14.68 -1.11 -16.43
C ALA A 165 -14.98 -2.59 -16.18
N LEU A 166 -13.97 -3.47 -16.26
CA LEU A 166 -14.12 -4.92 -15.98
C LEU A 166 -14.58 -5.19 -14.55
N LEU A 167 -13.96 -4.54 -13.56
CA LEU A 167 -14.30 -4.72 -12.14
C LEU A 167 -15.71 -4.19 -11.85
N ASP A 168 -16.08 -3.05 -12.42
CA ASP A 168 -17.42 -2.49 -12.26
C ASP A 168 -18.50 -3.36 -12.92
N GLU A 169 -18.21 -3.92 -14.09
CA GLU A 169 -19.08 -4.89 -14.76
C GLU A 169 -19.24 -6.17 -13.92
N ALA A 170 -18.17 -6.67 -13.29
CA ALA A 170 -18.24 -7.81 -12.38
C ALA A 170 -19.12 -7.51 -11.15
N VAL A 171 -18.93 -6.35 -10.50
CA VAL A 171 -19.75 -5.91 -9.36
C VAL A 171 -21.22 -5.81 -9.75
N THR A 172 -21.53 -5.13 -10.84
CA THR A 172 -22.92 -4.91 -11.27
C THR A 172 -23.60 -6.21 -11.72
N THR A 173 -22.86 -7.12 -12.35
CA THR A 173 -23.36 -8.45 -12.76
C THR A 173 -23.66 -9.32 -11.56
N VAL A 174 -22.73 -9.44 -10.60
CA VAL A 174 -22.91 -10.25 -9.39
C VAL A 174 -24.03 -9.69 -8.51
N ALA A 175 -24.16 -8.36 -8.41
CA ALA A 175 -25.24 -7.70 -7.69
C ALA A 175 -26.63 -7.90 -8.34
N ALA A 176 -26.69 -8.34 -9.60
CA ALA A 176 -27.94 -8.59 -10.34
C ALA A 176 -28.38 -10.05 -10.33
N LEU A 177 -27.66 -10.94 -9.63
CA LEU A 177 -28.08 -12.33 -9.43
C LEU A 177 -29.22 -12.35 -8.40
N ASP A 178 -30.44 -12.58 -8.88
CA ASP A 178 -31.67 -12.57 -8.07
C ASP A 178 -32.08 -13.98 -7.58
N ASP A 179 -31.37 -15.02 -8.01
CA ASP A 179 -31.59 -16.43 -7.67
C ASP A 179 -30.74 -16.92 -6.47
N GLU A 180 -29.87 -16.06 -5.93
CA GLU A 180 -29.00 -16.35 -4.78
C GLU A 180 -29.57 -15.70 -3.50
N ALA A 181 -29.53 -16.44 -2.37
CA ALA A 181 -29.96 -15.91 -1.08
C ALA A 181 -28.98 -14.85 -0.54
N ASP A 182 -29.46 -13.95 0.33
CA ASP A 182 -28.63 -12.89 0.94
C ASP A 182 -27.37 -13.44 1.64
N ALA A 183 -27.46 -14.63 2.25
CA ALA A 183 -26.34 -15.26 2.95
C ALA A 183 -25.26 -15.81 2.00
N ASP A 184 -25.62 -16.08 0.74
CA ASP A 184 -24.72 -16.63 -0.27
C ASP A 184 -24.13 -15.54 -1.19
N ASN A 185 -24.78 -14.37 -1.26
CA ASN A 185 -24.30 -13.22 -2.04
C ASN A 185 -24.39 -11.93 -1.22
N LEU A 186 -23.30 -11.66 -0.50
CA LEU A 186 -23.20 -10.53 0.43
C LEU A 186 -23.23 -9.18 -0.31
N LEU A 187 -22.67 -9.12 -1.51
CA LEU A 187 -22.75 -7.94 -2.38
C LEU A 187 -24.20 -7.62 -2.75
N ALA A 188 -24.95 -8.60 -3.26
CA ALA A 188 -26.34 -8.39 -3.65
C ALA A 188 -27.22 -8.03 -2.43
N ALA A 189 -26.97 -8.65 -1.26
CA ALA A 189 -27.63 -8.31 -0.01
C ALA A 189 -27.40 -6.83 0.38
N HIS A 190 -26.15 -6.35 0.29
CA HIS A 190 -25.83 -4.95 0.57
C HIS A 190 -26.48 -3.98 -0.42
N VAL A 191 -26.51 -4.32 -1.72
CA VAL A 191 -27.16 -3.53 -2.75
C VAL A 191 -28.67 -3.43 -2.50
N ARG A 192 -29.33 -4.54 -2.17
CA ARG A 192 -30.76 -4.55 -1.77
C ARG A 192 -31.01 -3.66 -0.55
N ALA A 193 -30.13 -3.71 0.45
CA ALA A 193 -30.23 -2.87 1.65
C ALA A 193 -30.05 -1.37 1.34
N ASP A 194 -29.13 -1.00 0.44
CA ASP A 194 -28.97 0.39 -0.02
C ASP A 194 -30.20 0.90 -0.77
N LEU A 195 -30.73 0.10 -1.70
CA LEU A 195 -31.94 0.43 -2.43
C LEU A 195 -33.16 0.61 -1.51
N ALA A 196 -33.29 -0.24 -0.50
CA ALA A 196 -34.37 -0.13 0.49
C ALA A 196 -34.24 1.13 1.36
N ARG A 197 -33.01 1.53 1.71
CA ARG A 197 -32.75 2.75 2.50
C ARG A 197 -33.10 4.02 1.73
N ASP A 198 -32.82 4.05 0.43
CA ASP A 198 -33.06 5.22 -0.42
C ASP A 198 -34.56 5.47 -0.73
N GLY A 199 -35.46 4.62 -0.23
CA GLY A 199 -36.90 4.91 -0.11
C GLY A 199 -37.70 5.00 -1.41
N ALA A 200 -37.08 4.78 -2.57
CA ALA A 200 -37.78 4.77 -3.85
C ALA A 200 -38.10 3.32 -4.29
N ALA A 201 -39.30 3.13 -4.86
CA ALA A 201 -39.66 1.91 -5.60
C ALA A 201 -38.68 1.57 -6.75
N HIS A 202 -37.77 2.51 -7.07
CA HIS A 202 -36.67 2.42 -8.03
C HIS A 202 -35.42 3.16 -7.47
N GLY A 203 -34.92 2.80 -6.26
CA GLY A 203 -33.70 3.39 -5.70
C GLY A 203 -32.54 3.45 -6.72
N ASP A 204 -31.57 4.36 -6.52
CA ASP A 204 -30.48 4.54 -7.48
C ASP A 204 -29.55 3.33 -7.49
N ARG A 205 -29.86 2.37 -8.37
CA ARG A 205 -29.11 1.13 -8.53
C ARG A 205 -27.65 1.39 -8.87
N ARG A 206 -27.33 2.49 -9.57
CA ARG A 206 -25.95 2.82 -9.91
C ARG A 206 -25.17 3.22 -8.66
N ARG A 207 -25.76 4.06 -7.80
CA ARG A 207 -25.18 4.39 -6.49
C ARG A 207 -25.03 3.15 -5.60
N ALA A 208 -26.08 2.33 -5.49
CA ALA A 208 -26.05 1.13 -4.66
C ALA A 208 -24.97 0.11 -5.08
N THR A 209 -24.66 0.04 -6.39
CA THR A 209 -23.62 -0.83 -6.98
C THR A 209 -22.26 -0.15 -7.14
N THR A 210 -22.07 1.07 -6.60
CA THR A 210 -20.78 1.75 -6.65
C THR A 210 -19.82 1.14 -5.62
N ARG A 211 -18.67 0.64 -6.09
CA ARG A 211 -17.66 -0.02 -5.23
C ARG A 211 -16.22 0.40 -5.49
N ILE A 212 -15.94 1.13 -6.56
CA ILE A 212 -14.59 1.55 -6.94
C ILE A 212 -14.44 3.03 -6.67
N PHE A 213 -13.52 3.39 -5.78
CA PHE A 213 -13.25 4.76 -5.36
C PHE A 213 -11.78 5.11 -5.55
N GLY A 214 -11.46 6.36 -5.85
CA GLY A 214 -10.08 6.78 -6.11
C GLY A 214 -9.85 8.27 -5.96
N SER A 215 -8.64 8.70 -6.31
CA SER A 215 -8.27 10.12 -6.29
C SER A 215 -9.21 10.97 -7.15
N LYS A 216 -9.45 12.24 -6.78
CA LYS A 216 -10.16 13.21 -7.64
C LYS A 216 -9.62 13.20 -9.10
N PRO A 217 -10.46 13.32 -10.14
CA PRO A 217 -9.98 13.47 -11.51
C PRO A 217 -8.93 14.57 -11.65
N GLY A 218 -7.79 14.24 -12.29
CA GLY A 218 -6.64 15.14 -12.42
C GLY A 218 -5.74 15.27 -11.18
N ALA A 219 -6.09 14.64 -10.06
CA ALA A 219 -5.27 14.57 -8.86
C ALA A 219 -4.78 13.15 -8.56
N TYR A 220 -3.82 13.05 -7.61
CA TYR A 220 -3.11 11.83 -7.21
C TYR A 220 -2.88 11.82 -5.70
N GLY A 221 -2.69 10.63 -5.12
CA GLY A 221 -2.41 10.46 -3.69
C GLY A 221 -3.68 10.32 -2.84
N ALA A 222 -3.45 10.23 -1.51
CA ALA A 222 -4.51 10.05 -0.51
C ALA A 222 -4.54 11.17 0.55
N GLY A 223 -3.62 12.14 0.49
CA GLY A 223 -3.60 13.34 1.33
C GLY A 223 -3.05 13.16 2.74
N LEU A 224 -2.83 11.92 3.20
CA LEU A 224 -2.42 11.66 4.58
C LEU A 224 -0.95 11.97 4.86
N LEU A 225 -0.03 11.79 3.91
CA LEU A 225 1.37 12.14 4.14
C LEU A 225 1.54 13.65 4.44
N PRO A 226 1.04 14.58 3.60
CA PRO A 226 1.08 16.01 3.94
C PRO A 226 0.42 16.37 5.28
N LEU A 227 -0.64 15.65 5.68
CA LEU A 227 -1.32 15.85 6.95
C LEU A 227 -0.46 15.41 8.15
N ILE A 228 0.20 14.26 8.03
CA ILE A 228 1.13 13.75 9.05
C ILE A 228 2.37 14.65 9.16
N ASP A 229 2.85 15.19 8.03
CA ASP A 229 3.99 16.10 7.99
C ASP A 229 3.65 17.48 8.56
N SER A 230 2.45 18.01 8.29
CA SER A 230 2.02 19.31 8.85
C SER A 230 1.69 19.24 10.35
N ARG A 231 1.41 18.03 10.87
CA ARG A 231 0.97 17.76 12.25
C ARG A 231 -0.38 18.39 12.62
N GLU A 232 -1.09 18.97 11.66
CA GLU A 232 -2.36 19.68 11.84
C GLU A 232 -3.57 18.71 11.91
N TRP A 233 -3.48 17.71 12.78
CA TRP A 233 -4.54 16.72 13.01
C TRP A 233 -4.60 16.35 14.49
N ARG A 234 -5.77 15.91 14.98
CA ARG A 234 -5.99 15.58 16.39
C ARG A 234 -6.71 14.25 16.60
N SER A 235 -7.52 13.84 15.63
CA SER A 235 -8.43 12.71 15.81
C SER A 235 -8.62 11.89 14.54
N ASP A 236 -9.21 10.70 14.70
CA ASP A 236 -9.64 9.87 13.57
C ASP A 236 -10.57 10.60 12.61
N ALA A 237 -11.34 11.58 13.09
CA ALA A 237 -12.21 12.38 12.23
C ALA A 237 -11.42 13.23 11.23
N ASP A 238 -10.27 13.79 11.63
CA ASP A 238 -9.42 14.58 10.74
C ASP A 238 -8.77 13.69 9.68
N LEU A 239 -8.28 12.51 10.10
CA LEU A 239 -7.70 11.51 9.20
C LEU A 239 -8.74 11.03 8.16
N ALA A 240 -9.95 10.71 8.62
CA ALA A 240 -11.04 10.26 7.77
C ALA A 240 -11.53 11.37 6.82
N GLU A 241 -11.59 12.62 7.29
CA GLU A 241 -11.96 13.78 6.47
C GLU A 241 -10.99 13.94 5.30
N VAL A 242 -9.68 13.99 5.57
CA VAL A 242 -8.68 14.13 4.51
C VAL A 242 -8.72 12.94 3.56
N TYR A 243 -8.80 11.71 4.08
CA TYR A 243 -8.89 10.52 3.25
C TYR A 243 -10.13 10.53 2.32
N ALA A 244 -11.27 11.01 2.81
CA ALA A 244 -12.51 11.15 2.05
C ALA A 244 -12.47 12.29 1.04
N VAL A 245 -11.89 13.45 1.38
CA VAL A 245 -11.71 14.58 0.45
C VAL A 245 -10.84 14.20 -0.73
N TRP A 246 -9.80 13.38 -0.51
CA TRP A 246 -8.91 12.95 -1.56
C TRP A 246 -9.41 11.72 -2.31
N GLY A 247 -10.19 10.83 -1.67
CA GLY A 247 -10.58 9.53 -2.20
C GLY A 247 -12.05 9.31 -2.52
N GLY A 248 -12.93 10.25 -2.16
CA GLY A 248 -14.39 10.14 -2.25
C GLY A 248 -14.95 10.32 -3.66
N TYR A 249 -14.28 9.79 -4.68
CA TYR A 249 -14.68 9.90 -6.09
C TYR A 249 -14.87 8.51 -6.68
N ALA A 250 -16.03 8.28 -7.29
CA ALA A 250 -16.42 6.98 -7.79
C ALA A 250 -15.99 6.76 -9.24
N TYR A 251 -15.52 5.55 -9.55
CA TYR A 251 -15.05 5.14 -10.87
C TYR A 251 -15.81 3.91 -11.37
N GLY A 252 -16.00 3.81 -12.67
CA GLY A 252 -16.82 2.78 -13.31
C GLY A 252 -17.65 3.38 -14.44
N ARG A 253 -18.49 2.57 -15.07
CA ARG A 253 -19.39 3.03 -16.13
C ARG A 253 -20.36 4.07 -15.56
N ASP A 254 -20.52 5.18 -16.28
CA ASP A 254 -21.39 6.32 -15.94
C ASP A 254 -21.03 7.04 -14.62
N LEU A 255 -19.80 6.88 -14.13
CA LEU A 255 -19.31 7.52 -12.91
C LEU A 255 -18.20 8.54 -13.17
N ASP A 256 -17.22 8.21 -14.01
CA ASP A 256 -16.14 9.10 -14.50
C ASP A 256 -15.44 9.96 -13.43
N GLY A 257 -15.30 9.44 -12.20
CA GLY A 257 -14.66 10.14 -11.10
C GLY A 257 -15.53 11.25 -10.49
N ARG A 258 -16.87 11.16 -10.60
CA ARG A 258 -17.79 12.05 -9.89
C ARG A 258 -17.58 11.96 -8.38
N GLU A 259 -17.78 13.07 -7.69
CA GLU A 259 -17.80 13.08 -6.23
C GLU A 259 -18.93 12.15 -5.74
N ALA A 260 -18.57 11.22 -4.86
CA ALA A 260 -19.43 10.16 -4.34
C ALA A 260 -19.07 9.85 -2.88
N ARG A 261 -18.70 10.87 -2.11
CA ARG A 261 -18.27 10.73 -0.72
C ARG A 261 -19.27 9.96 0.14
N ALA A 262 -20.57 10.31 0.05
CA ALA A 262 -21.61 9.64 0.81
C ALA A 262 -21.73 8.14 0.47
N ASP A 263 -21.59 7.78 -0.81
CA ASP A 263 -21.63 6.39 -1.26
C ASP A 263 -20.38 5.63 -0.80
N MET A 264 -19.22 6.29 -0.80
CA MET A 264 -17.96 5.74 -0.26
C MET A 264 -18.09 5.46 1.24
N GLU A 265 -18.53 6.42 2.03
CA GLU A 265 -18.69 6.27 3.48
C GLU A 265 -19.71 5.16 3.80
N GLN A 266 -20.79 5.07 3.04
CA GLN A 266 -21.79 4.00 3.20
C GLN A 266 -21.21 2.61 2.90
N ALA A 267 -20.38 2.48 1.86
CA ALA A 267 -19.68 1.24 1.56
C ALA A 267 -18.62 0.91 2.64
N PHE A 268 -17.87 1.92 3.09
CA PHE A 268 -16.82 1.78 4.10
C PHE A 268 -17.35 1.34 5.47
N ARG A 269 -18.55 1.77 5.86
CA ARG A 269 -19.23 1.29 7.08
C ARG A 269 -19.40 -0.22 7.14
N ARG A 270 -19.36 -0.91 6.00
CA ARG A 270 -19.52 -2.37 5.91
C ARG A 270 -18.20 -3.12 5.92
N ILE A 271 -17.08 -2.44 5.68
CA ILE A 271 -15.76 -3.08 5.58
C ILE A 271 -15.44 -3.74 6.92
N GLN A 272 -15.32 -5.07 6.89
CA GLN A 272 -14.88 -5.85 8.06
C GLN A 272 -13.38 -6.16 7.99
N VAL A 273 -12.82 -6.13 6.78
CA VAL A 273 -11.42 -6.42 6.53
C VAL A 273 -10.83 -5.38 5.57
N ALA A 274 -9.81 -4.65 6.01
CA ALA A 274 -8.99 -3.80 5.15
C ALA A 274 -7.73 -4.58 4.72
N VAL A 275 -7.40 -4.53 3.44
CA VAL A 275 -6.32 -5.32 2.83
C VAL A 275 -5.43 -4.46 1.95
N LYS A 276 -4.12 -4.71 2.06
CA LYS A 276 -3.14 -4.32 1.06
C LYS A 276 -2.14 -5.45 0.81
N ASN A 277 -1.86 -5.72 -0.46
CA ASN A 277 -0.87 -6.74 -0.82
C ASN A 277 0.56 -6.21 -0.84
N ALA A 278 1.51 -7.07 -0.47
CA ALA A 278 2.95 -6.86 -0.57
C ALA A 278 3.52 -7.79 -1.65
N ASP A 279 3.69 -7.22 -2.85
CA ASP A 279 4.04 -7.95 -4.08
C ASP A 279 5.54 -8.00 -4.41
N THR A 280 6.38 -7.34 -3.61
CA THR A 280 7.81 -7.13 -3.87
C THR A 280 8.63 -7.29 -2.58
N ARG A 281 9.94 -7.50 -2.70
CA ARG A 281 10.87 -7.62 -1.55
C ARG A 281 11.91 -6.51 -1.46
N GLU A 282 11.98 -5.68 -2.49
CA GLU A 282 12.89 -4.55 -2.64
C GLU A 282 12.58 -3.42 -1.66
N HIS A 283 11.33 -3.34 -1.19
CA HIS A 283 10.88 -2.42 -0.15
C HIS A 283 9.76 -3.08 0.68
N ASP A 284 9.58 -2.64 1.92
CA ASP A 284 8.52 -3.10 2.81
C ASP A 284 7.48 -2.01 3.16
N LEU A 285 6.59 -2.31 4.10
CA LEU A 285 5.46 -1.45 4.48
C LEU A 285 5.85 -0.14 5.18
N VAL A 286 7.08 -0.04 5.71
CA VAL A 286 7.62 1.22 6.26
C VAL A 286 8.90 1.66 5.56
N ASP A 287 9.05 1.27 4.29
CA ASP A 287 9.99 1.91 3.35
C ASP A 287 9.27 2.86 2.38
N SER A 288 7.93 2.92 2.41
CA SER A 288 7.12 3.80 1.56
C SER A 288 5.87 4.28 2.29
N ASP A 289 5.63 5.59 2.20
CA ASP A 289 4.48 6.26 2.80
C ASP A 289 3.13 5.76 2.25
N ASP A 290 3.08 5.36 0.98
CA ASP A 290 1.84 4.95 0.31
C ASP A 290 1.09 3.85 1.09
N TYR A 291 1.80 2.94 1.76
CA TYR A 291 1.13 1.88 2.54
C TYR A 291 0.28 2.44 3.67
N PHE A 292 0.81 3.29 4.55
CA PHE A 292 0.00 3.86 5.63
C PHE A 292 -1.06 4.82 5.07
N GLN A 293 -0.74 5.55 4.00
CA GLN A 293 -1.68 6.49 3.40
C GLN A 293 -2.95 5.81 2.86
N TYR A 294 -2.81 4.67 2.17
CA TYR A 294 -3.95 3.96 1.62
C TYR A 294 -4.53 2.91 2.56
N HIS A 295 -3.70 1.98 3.06
CA HIS A 295 -4.16 0.89 3.92
C HIS A 295 -4.52 1.41 5.31
N GLY A 296 -3.58 2.12 5.95
CA GLY A 296 -3.84 2.78 7.22
C GLY A 296 -4.98 3.78 7.11
N GLY A 297 -5.00 4.62 6.07
CA GLY A 297 -6.08 5.56 5.81
C GLY A 297 -7.46 4.91 5.69
N MET A 298 -7.55 3.76 5.03
CA MET A 298 -8.79 2.96 5.00
C MET A 298 -9.19 2.48 6.40
N VAL A 299 -8.25 1.96 7.19
CA VAL A 299 -8.51 1.52 8.57
C VAL A 299 -9.02 2.69 9.43
N ALA A 300 -8.36 3.85 9.37
CA ALA A 300 -8.76 5.07 10.08
C ALA A 300 -10.15 5.56 9.66
N ALA A 301 -10.44 5.58 8.34
CA ALA A 301 -11.74 5.99 7.83
C ALA A 301 -12.88 5.07 8.30
N VAL A 302 -12.67 3.75 8.27
CA VAL A 302 -13.67 2.80 8.80
C VAL A 302 -13.84 2.97 10.31
N ARG A 303 -12.75 3.16 11.07
CA ARG A 303 -12.81 3.41 12.51
C ARG A 303 -13.58 4.69 12.84
N ALA A 304 -13.34 5.79 12.13
CA ALA A 304 -14.07 7.04 12.31
C ALA A 304 -15.58 6.90 12.01
N LEU A 305 -15.93 6.10 10.99
CA LEU A 305 -17.32 5.91 10.59
C LEU A 305 -18.10 4.98 11.53
N THR A 306 -17.45 3.94 12.06
CA THR A 306 -18.13 2.85 12.78
C THR A 306 -17.84 2.81 14.28
N GLY A 307 -16.82 3.53 14.74
CA GLY A 307 -16.32 3.48 16.13
C GLY A 307 -15.40 2.30 16.42
N ALA A 308 -15.13 1.41 15.44
CA ALA A 308 -14.24 0.26 15.61
C ALA A 308 -13.35 0.05 14.37
N SER A 309 -12.10 -0.37 14.57
CA SER A 309 -11.23 -0.73 13.45
C SER A 309 -11.71 -2.02 12.77
N PRO A 310 -11.65 -2.11 11.43
CA PRO A 310 -11.77 -3.39 10.74
C PRO A 310 -10.54 -4.26 11.04
N ALA A 311 -10.61 -5.56 10.79
CA ALA A 311 -9.41 -6.37 10.73
C ALA A 311 -8.50 -5.84 9.60
N ALA A 312 -7.20 -5.69 9.87
CA ALA A 312 -6.23 -5.22 8.88
C ALA A 312 -5.29 -6.37 8.51
N TYR A 313 -5.26 -6.75 7.23
CA TYR A 313 -4.44 -7.86 6.73
C TYR A 313 -3.50 -7.42 5.60
N ILE A 314 -2.35 -8.10 5.51
CA ILE A 314 -1.40 -8.00 4.41
C ILE A 314 -1.36 -9.32 3.66
N GLY A 315 -1.68 -9.28 2.37
CA GLY A 315 -1.48 -10.40 1.44
C GLY A 315 -0.06 -10.40 0.89
N ASP A 316 0.76 -11.37 1.29
CA ASP A 316 2.15 -11.49 0.85
C ASP A 316 2.23 -12.37 -0.41
N SER A 317 2.34 -11.74 -1.58
CA SER A 317 2.45 -12.39 -2.90
C SER A 317 3.80 -12.18 -3.60
N ALA A 318 4.81 -11.66 -2.89
CA ALA A 318 6.14 -11.49 -3.48
C ALA A 318 6.80 -12.82 -3.88
N ILE A 319 6.35 -13.95 -3.29
CA ILE A 319 6.64 -15.30 -3.76
C ILE A 319 5.32 -15.93 -4.20
N PRO A 320 5.00 -15.94 -5.52
CA PRO A 320 3.69 -16.34 -6.03
C PRO A 320 3.27 -17.77 -5.65
N ASP A 321 4.23 -18.69 -5.58
CA ASP A 321 3.98 -20.09 -5.21
C ASP A 321 3.78 -20.30 -3.70
N ALA A 322 3.92 -19.25 -2.89
CA ALA A 322 3.87 -19.30 -1.42
C ALA A 322 3.13 -18.10 -0.82
N VAL A 323 1.96 -17.79 -1.39
CA VAL A 323 1.06 -16.73 -0.91
C VAL A 323 0.66 -16.97 0.55
N ARG A 324 0.72 -15.91 1.36
CA ARG A 324 0.37 -15.96 2.79
C ARG A 324 -0.34 -14.68 3.21
N THR A 325 -1.32 -14.80 4.10
CA THR A 325 -1.99 -13.65 4.71
C THR A 325 -1.57 -13.49 6.17
N ARG A 326 -1.14 -12.30 6.55
CA ARG A 326 -0.81 -11.92 7.95
C ARG A 326 -1.66 -10.77 8.43
N THR A 327 -1.81 -10.61 9.73
CA THR A 327 -2.30 -9.33 10.27
C THR A 327 -1.29 -8.23 9.99
N LEU A 328 -1.78 -7.00 9.89
CA LEU A 328 -0.92 -5.83 9.81
C LEU A 328 0.03 -5.77 11.01
N GLN A 329 -0.43 -6.12 12.20
CA GLN A 329 0.42 -6.19 13.40
C GLN A 329 1.54 -7.25 13.27
N GLU A 330 1.23 -8.45 12.77
CA GLU A 330 2.23 -9.49 12.52
C GLU A 330 3.28 -9.04 11.49
N GLU A 331 2.85 -8.41 10.39
CA GLU A 331 3.78 -7.93 9.36
C GLU A 331 4.60 -6.73 9.86
N THR A 332 4.01 -5.80 10.62
CA THR A 332 4.74 -4.72 11.30
C THR A 332 5.81 -5.27 12.23
N HIS A 333 5.49 -6.27 13.08
CA HIS A 333 6.48 -6.92 13.94
C HIS A 333 7.59 -7.62 13.14
N ARG A 334 7.22 -8.30 12.05
CA ARG A 334 8.15 -8.99 11.17
C ARG A 334 9.13 -8.00 10.55
N VAL A 335 8.63 -6.93 9.95
CA VAL A 335 9.41 -5.86 9.31
C VAL A 335 10.30 -5.15 10.34
N PHE A 336 9.74 -4.85 11.51
CA PHE A 336 10.47 -4.19 12.60
C PHE A 336 11.73 -4.97 12.98
N ARG A 337 11.59 -6.28 13.22
CA ARG A 337 12.72 -7.13 13.60
C ARG A 337 13.64 -7.48 12.44
N ALA A 338 13.09 -7.70 11.25
CA ALA A 338 13.87 -8.15 10.09
C ALA A 338 14.70 -7.03 9.47
N ARG A 339 14.26 -5.77 9.59
CA ARG A 339 14.87 -4.64 8.87
C ARG A 339 15.03 -3.39 9.73
N VAL A 340 13.98 -2.85 10.34
CA VAL A 340 14.03 -1.56 11.11
C VAL A 340 15.15 -1.56 12.15
N VAL A 341 15.08 -2.43 13.15
CA VAL A 341 16.10 -2.51 14.22
C VAL A 341 17.15 -3.58 13.97
N ASN A 342 17.26 -4.07 12.73
CA ASN A 342 18.26 -5.09 12.41
C ASN A 342 19.64 -4.43 12.31
N PRO A 343 20.63 -4.82 13.13
CA PRO A 343 21.95 -4.21 13.12
C PRO A 343 22.64 -4.33 11.75
N ARG A 344 22.33 -5.37 10.96
CA ARG A 344 22.88 -5.52 9.60
C ARG A 344 22.36 -4.47 8.63
N TRP A 345 21.09 -4.07 8.79
CA TRP A 345 20.49 -3.05 7.93
C TRP A 345 20.91 -1.65 8.38
N ILE A 346 20.92 -1.35 9.68
CA ILE A 346 21.45 -0.09 10.21
C ILE A 346 22.91 0.11 9.75
N ALA A 347 23.77 -0.91 9.95
CA ALA A 347 25.15 -0.86 9.48
C ALA A 347 25.27 -0.76 7.95
N ALA A 348 24.26 -1.22 7.19
CA ALA A 348 24.21 -0.99 5.75
C ALA A 348 23.93 0.47 5.41
N MET A 349 22.92 1.07 6.03
CA MET A 349 22.57 2.47 5.83
C MET A 349 23.74 3.39 6.20
N ARG A 350 24.48 3.10 7.27
CA ARG A 350 25.66 3.89 7.66
C ARG A 350 26.75 3.98 6.58
N ARG A 351 26.81 3.04 5.63
CA ARG A 351 27.76 3.09 4.50
C ARG A 351 27.33 4.04 3.38
N HIS A 352 26.15 4.64 3.46
CA HIS A 352 25.55 5.47 2.41
C HIS A 352 25.31 6.93 2.85
N GLY A 353 26.04 7.41 3.86
CA GLY A 353 26.10 8.83 4.24
C GLY A 353 24.73 9.48 4.44
N TYR A 354 24.53 10.66 3.86
CA TYR A 354 23.30 11.44 3.98
C TYR A 354 22.03 10.63 3.65
N LYS A 355 22.03 9.87 2.54
CA LYS A 355 20.86 9.10 2.12
C LYS A 355 20.60 7.92 3.05
N GLY A 356 21.64 7.30 3.60
CA GLY A 356 21.49 6.27 4.62
C GLY A 356 20.79 6.77 5.87
N ALA A 357 21.18 7.94 6.37
CA ALA A 357 20.51 8.58 7.50
C ALA A 357 19.07 9.00 7.17
N PHE A 358 18.81 9.43 5.93
CA PHE A 358 17.46 9.71 5.46
C PHE A 358 16.55 8.47 5.53
N GLU A 359 17.02 7.27 5.13
CA GLU A 359 16.19 6.05 5.21
C GLU A 359 15.81 5.68 6.64
N LEU A 360 16.70 5.94 7.61
CA LEU A 360 16.40 5.76 9.03
C LEU A 360 15.27 6.69 9.48
N ALA A 361 15.35 7.97 9.12
CA ALA A 361 14.30 8.94 9.47
C ALA A 361 12.96 8.64 8.78
N ALA A 362 12.98 8.38 7.48
CA ALA A 362 11.78 8.02 6.72
C ALA A 362 11.08 6.78 7.30
N THR A 363 11.84 5.77 7.73
CA THR A 363 11.28 4.60 8.42
C THR A 363 10.49 4.98 9.67
N VAL A 364 10.99 5.94 10.47
CA VAL A 364 10.32 6.40 11.70
C VAL A 364 9.04 7.16 11.35
N ASP A 365 9.08 8.04 10.36
CA ASP A 365 7.89 8.77 9.88
C ASP A 365 6.81 7.81 9.37
N TYR A 366 7.18 6.77 8.63
CA TYR A 366 6.22 5.81 8.06
C TYR A 366 5.65 4.87 9.12
N LEU A 367 6.46 4.45 10.11
CA LEU A 367 5.95 3.73 11.28
C LEU A 367 4.96 4.58 12.06
N PHE A 368 5.29 5.85 12.31
CA PHE A 368 4.39 6.79 12.96
C PHE A 368 3.10 6.99 12.18
N GLY A 369 3.16 7.17 10.86
CA GLY A 369 1.97 7.32 10.01
C GLY A 369 1.07 6.08 10.05
N TYR A 370 1.66 4.88 10.08
CA TYR A 370 0.90 3.64 10.26
C TYR A 370 0.29 3.52 11.65
N ASP A 371 0.99 3.98 12.68
CA ASP A 371 0.47 3.96 14.04
C ASP A 371 -0.70 4.94 14.23
N ALA A 372 -0.54 6.17 13.74
CA ALA A 372 -1.58 7.19 13.73
C ALA A 372 -2.86 6.71 13.03
N THR A 373 -2.72 5.90 11.98
CA THR A 373 -3.86 5.45 11.16
C THR A 373 -4.42 4.09 11.58
N ALA A 374 -3.61 3.16 12.06
CA ALA A 374 -4.01 1.79 12.32
C ALA A 374 -3.63 1.24 13.72
N GLY A 375 -2.88 1.99 14.55
CA GLY A 375 -2.53 1.61 15.91
C GLY A 375 -1.69 0.32 15.98
N VAL A 376 -0.60 0.25 15.22
CA VAL A 376 0.17 -0.98 15.00
C VAL A 376 1.56 -0.98 15.62
N VAL A 377 1.99 0.14 16.21
CA VAL A 377 3.28 0.25 16.88
C VAL A 377 3.06 0.13 18.38
N GLN A 378 3.76 -0.80 19.01
CA GLN A 378 3.68 -1.03 20.46
C GLN A 378 4.77 -0.23 21.18
N ASP A 379 4.57 0.14 22.45
CA ASP A 379 5.53 0.93 23.24
C ASP A 379 6.98 0.42 23.17
N TRP A 380 7.19 -0.89 23.24
CA TRP A 380 8.54 -1.48 23.17
C TRP A 380 9.25 -1.21 21.83
N MET A 381 8.49 -0.99 20.75
CA MET A 381 9.02 -0.64 19.44
C MET A 381 9.52 0.80 19.42
N TYR A 382 8.77 1.74 20.01
CA TYR A 382 9.24 3.12 20.17
C TYR A 382 10.48 3.20 21.06
N GLU A 383 10.50 2.49 22.18
CA GLU A 383 11.70 2.36 23.03
C GLU A 383 12.89 1.80 22.24
N SER A 384 12.66 0.77 21.43
CA SER A 384 13.72 0.15 20.61
C SER A 384 14.23 1.09 19.52
N LEU A 385 13.38 1.93 18.94
CA LEU A 385 13.76 2.96 17.97
C LEU A 385 14.63 4.04 18.63
N ALA A 386 14.19 4.58 19.78
CA ALA A 386 14.95 5.56 20.54
C ALA A 386 16.35 5.01 20.90
N ALA A 387 16.39 3.79 21.43
CA ALA A 387 17.64 3.12 21.79
C ALA A 387 18.57 2.91 20.57
N SER A 388 18.03 2.41 19.45
CA SER A 388 18.86 2.00 18.31
C SER A 388 19.28 3.16 17.41
N TYR A 389 18.45 4.19 17.26
CA TYR A 389 18.69 5.27 16.32
C TYR A 389 19.24 6.52 17.02
N VAL A 390 18.71 6.88 18.18
CA VAL A 390 19.07 8.15 18.84
C VAL A 390 20.16 7.96 19.89
N PHE A 391 20.08 6.88 20.69
CA PHE A 391 20.98 6.70 21.84
C PHE A 391 22.19 5.81 21.58
N ASP A 392 22.12 4.91 20.59
CA ASP A 392 23.28 4.13 20.16
C ASP A 392 24.40 5.08 19.68
N PRO A 393 25.58 5.10 20.33
CA PRO A 393 26.61 6.09 20.03
C PRO A 393 27.07 6.05 18.57
N GLU A 394 27.22 4.85 18.00
CA GLU A 394 27.74 4.70 16.64
C GLU A 394 26.73 5.21 15.60
N THR A 395 25.44 4.94 15.81
CA THR A 395 24.36 5.41 14.92
C THR A 395 24.10 6.90 15.09
N ARG A 396 24.12 7.40 16.33
CA ARG A 396 23.99 8.83 16.63
C ARG A 396 25.11 9.65 16.00
N ASP A 397 26.36 9.25 16.21
CA ASP A 397 27.52 9.97 15.69
C ASP A 397 27.53 9.95 14.15
N PHE A 398 27.15 8.82 13.54
CA PHE A 398 26.92 8.74 12.09
C PHE A 398 25.87 9.74 11.61
N MET A 399 24.69 9.80 12.25
CA MET A 399 23.62 10.68 11.82
C MET A 399 23.97 12.15 12.06
N ARG A 400 24.59 12.50 13.18
CA ARG A 400 25.08 13.86 13.46
C ARG A 400 26.07 14.33 12.39
N ALA A 401 26.98 13.45 11.95
CA ALA A 401 27.96 13.79 10.92
C ALA A 401 27.37 13.81 9.50
N SER A 402 26.43 12.91 9.19
CA SER A 402 25.97 12.70 7.81
C SER A 402 24.69 13.46 7.48
N ASN A 403 23.75 13.58 8.43
CA ASN A 403 22.46 14.24 8.27
C ASN A 403 21.85 14.59 9.65
N PRO A 404 22.31 15.68 10.30
CA PRO A 404 21.80 16.08 11.62
C PRO A 404 20.30 16.44 11.60
N TRP A 405 19.77 16.90 10.46
CA TRP A 405 18.33 17.17 10.30
C TRP A 405 17.48 15.91 10.42
N ALA A 406 17.95 14.78 9.87
CA ALA A 406 17.27 13.49 10.00
C ALA A 406 17.24 13.00 11.45
N LEU A 407 18.35 13.16 12.20
CA LEU A 407 18.38 12.81 13.62
C LEU A 407 17.42 13.67 14.45
N ARG A 408 17.37 14.98 14.17
CA ARG A 408 16.41 15.89 14.81
C ARG A 408 14.98 15.46 14.51
N GLY A 409 14.67 15.15 13.25
CA GLY A 409 13.35 14.68 12.82
C GLY A 409 12.92 13.39 13.53
N ILE A 410 13.84 12.43 13.71
CA ILE A 410 13.57 11.20 14.48
C ILE A 410 13.21 11.53 15.93
N ALA A 411 14.02 12.36 16.60
CA ALA A 411 13.77 12.72 18.00
C ALA A 411 12.44 13.45 18.15
N GLU A 412 12.16 14.40 17.26
CA GLU A 412 10.92 15.17 17.23
C GLU A 412 9.70 14.27 16.99
N ARG A 413 9.78 13.31 16.06
CA ARG A 413 8.68 12.39 15.76
C ARG A 413 8.40 11.42 16.90
N LEU A 414 9.44 10.93 17.58
CA LEU A 414 9.29 10.07 18.76
C LEU A 414 8.65 10.83 19.94
N LEU A 415 9.02 12.10 20.14
CA LEU A 415 8.36 12.98 21.12
C LEU A 415 6.90 13.24 20.74
N GLU A 416 6.62 13.49 19.46
CA GLU A 416 5.25 13.65 18.96
C GLU A 416 4.40 12.40 19.22
N ALA A 417 4.95 11.19 19.05
CA ALA A 417 4.24 9.95 19.35
C ALA A 417 3.84 9.86 20.84
N ALA A 418 4.72 10.27 21.75
CA ALA A 418 4.43 10.34 23.18
C ALA A 418 3.38 11.41 23.51
N ASP A 419 3.52 12.61 22.97
CA ASP A 419 2.59 13.72 23.21
C ASP A 419 1.17 13.43 22.71
N ARG A 420 1.05 12.65 21.62
CA ARG A 420 -0.22 12.19 21.06
C ARG A 420 -0.80 10.94 21.75
N GLY A 421 -0.06 10.34 22.67
CA GLY A 421 -0.45 9.10 23.35
C GLY A 421 -0.43 7.86 22.44
N LEU A 422 0.24 7.93 21.30
CA LEU A 422 0.52 6.77 20.44
C LEU A 422 1.57 5.86 21.09
N TRP A 423 2.56 6.48 21.72
CA TRP A 423 3.45 5.82 22.67
C TRP A 423 2.86 6.03 24.08
N GLU A 424 2.21 4.99 24.62
CA GLU A 424 1.34 5.13 25.79
C GLU A 424 2.14 5.27 27.10
N LYS A 425 3.20 4.48 27.26
CA LYS A 425 3.99 4.41 28.50
C LYS A 425 5.49 4.53 28.24
N PRO A 426 5.95 5.69 27.73
CA PRO A 426 7.38 5.93 27.57
C PRO A 426 8.09 5.99 28.92
N ASP A 427 9.32 5.45 28.99
CA ASP A 427 10.20 5.70 30.12
C ASP A 427 10.55 7.19 30.18
N ALA A 428 10.42 7.79 31.37
CA ALA A 428 10.74 9.19 31.60
C ALA A 428 12.20 9.50 31.23
N ALA A 429 13.12 8.58 31.51
CA ALA A 429 14.53 8.74 31.15
C ALA A 429 14.73 8.76 29.62
N THR A 430 13.97 7.93 28.88
CA THR A 430 13.97 7.93 27.42
C THR A 430 13.47 9.28 26.88
N ILE A 431 12.34 9.79 27.39
CA ILE A 431 11.79 11.08 26.95
C ILE A 431 12.75 12.23 27.22
N ASP A 432 13.36 12.28 28.40
CA ASP A 432 14.33 13.33 28.73
C ASP A 432 15.58 13.22 27.84
N GLY A 433 16.03 12.00 27.51
CA GLY A 433 17.11 11.76 26.56
C GLY A 433 16.77 12.23 25.14
N LEU A 434 15.54 12.03 24.67
CA LEU A 434 15.08 12.52 23.37
C LEU A 434 15.03 14.05 23.35
N ARG A 435 14.51 14.69 24.41
CA ARG A 435 14.50 16.16 24.56
C ARG A 435 15.90 16.74 24.55
N GLN A 436 16.83 16.13 25.28
CA GLN A 436 18.22 16.56 25.30
C GLN A 436 18.86 16.43 23.91
N SER A 437 18.65 15.30 23.23
CA SER A 437 19.17 15.08 21.88
C SER A 437 18.61 16.11 20.88
N TYR A 438 17.33 16.47 21.01
CA TYR A 438 16.70 17.50 20.20
C TYR A 438 17.33 18.89 20.44
N LEU A 439 17.51 19.29 21.71
CA LEU A 439 18.13 20.56 22.09
C LEU A 439 19.60 20.67 21.64
N ASP A 440 20.36 19.59 21.81
CA ASP A 440 21.77 19.55 21.38
C ASP A 440 21.90 19.75 19.87
N LEU A 441 20.94 19.26 19.09
CA LEU A 441 20.91 19.41 17.63
C LEU A 441 20.41 20.77 17.19
N GLU A 442 19.48 21.41 17.90
CA GLU A 442 19.12 22.81 17.64
C GLU A 442 20.33 23.73 17.82
N GLY A 443 21.13 23.51 18.89
CA GLY A 443 22.37 24.25 19.11
C GLY A 443 23.39 24.10 17.96
N ASP A 444 23.54 22.89 17.41
CA ASP A 444 24.44 22.63 16.29
C ASP A 444 23.93 23.20 14.95
N LEU A 445 22.61 23.19 14.74
CA LEU A 445 21.99 23.57 13.47
C LEU A 445 21.70 25.07 13.36
N GLU A 446 21.43 25.73 14.49
CA GLU A 446 21.12 27.17 14.58
C GLU A 446 22.27 28.01 15.14
N GLY A 447 23.39 27.37 15.52
CA GLY A 447 24.61 28.05 15.95
C GLY A 447 25.12 29.05 14.91
N PRO A 448 25.83 30.11 15.32
CA PRO A 448 26.27 31.15 14.41
C PRO A 448 27.12 30.53 13.31
N ASP A 449 26.76 30.83 12.06
CA ASP A 449 27.58 30.59 10.88
C ASP A 449 28.96 31.20 11.15
N GLU A 450 29.91 30.40 11.62
CA GLU A 450 31.27 30.85 11.88
C GLU A 450 31.88 31.19 10.51
N GLY A 451 31.90 32.50 10.26
CA GLY A 451 32.36 33.21 9.08
C GLY A 451 33.38 32.47 8.21
N SER A 452 33.10 32.49 6.92
CA SER A 452 34.14 32.74 5.93
C SER A 452 34.76 34.12 6.19
N ASP A 453 35.58 34.23 7.24
CA ASP A 453 36.60 35.27 7.36
C ASP A 453 37.71 34.91 6.34
N GLU A 454 37.53 35.37 5.10
CA GLU A 454 38.67 35.50 4.18
C GLU A 454 39.65 36.52 4.76
N PRO A 455 40.94 36.18 4.95
CA PRO A 455 41.94 37.17 5.28
C PRO A 455 42.22 38.05 4.04
N GLN A 456 42.22 39.37 4.30
CA GLN A 456 42.40 40.52 3.39
C GLN A 456 43.31 40.34 2.18
#